data_AF-A0A6A5VXH6-F1
#
_entry.id   AF-A0A6A5VXH6-F1
#
_cell.length_a   1.000
_cell.length_b   1.000
_cell.length_c   1.000
_cell.angle_alpha   90.00
_cell.angle_beta   90.00
_cell.angle_gamma   90.00
#
_symmetry.space_group_name_H-M   'P 1'
#
loop_
_entity.id
_entity.type
_entity.pdbx_description
1 polymer ?
#
loop_
_entity_poly.entity_id
_entity_poly.type
_entity_poly.pdbx_seq_one_letter_code
_entity_poly.pdbx_strand_id
1 'polypeptide(L)'
;MGDEGFCTFDLFIWELENLVDHLKLRSRGFYILGQSWGGVLAGASASRQLVGLKKVMIASGPADIPLYVSKVCKNCLRNYWRM
;
A
#
# COMPACT_ATOMS: atom_id res chain seq x y z
N MET A 1 18.31 5.78 8.38
CA MET A 1 16.90 6.02 7.98
C MET A 1 16.91 6.47 6.54
N GLY A 2 15.93 6.03 5.73
CA GLY A 2 15.88 6.30 4.29
C GLY A 2 15.66 7.78 3.97
N ASP A 3 15.94 8.17 2.73
CA ASP A 3 15.72 9.53 2.24
C ASP A 3 14.22 9.81 2.11
N GLU A 4 13.70 10.65 3.01
CA GLU A 4 12.28 11.03 3.07
C GLU A 4 11.82 11.81 1.84
N GLY A 5 12.73 12.49 1.14
CA GLY A 5 12.42 13.18 -0.11
C GLY A 5 12.31 12.23 -1.30
N PHE A 6 13.01 11.08 -1.24
CA PHE A 6 13.01 10.09 -2.29
C PHE A 6 11.86 9.08 -2.16
N CYS A 7 11.66 8.51 -0.96
CA CYS A 7 10.70 7.44 -0.70
C CYS A 7 9.25 7.95 -0.55
N THR A 8 8.71 8.49 -1.63
CA THR A 8 7.35 9.06 -1.68
C THR A 8 6.32 8.03 -2.18
N PHE A 9 5.04 8.24 -1.84
CA PHE A 9 3.95 7.42 -2.38
C PHE A 9 3.88 7.48 -3.91
N ASP A 10 4.12 8.65 -4.49
CA ASP A 10 4.10 8.83 -5.95
C ASP A 10 5.15 7.98 -6.65
N LEU A 11 6.36 7.86 -6.08
CA LEU A 11 7.40 6.99 -6.62
C LEU A 11 6.92 5.54 -6.77
N PHE A 12 6.31 4.97 -5.72
CA PHE A 12 5.85 3.58 -5.75
C PHE A 12 4.62 3.38 -6.62
N ILE A 13 3.74 4.37 -6.74
CA ILE A 13 2.60 4.31 -7.68
C ILE A 13 3.13 4.32 -9.12
N TRP A 14 4.10 5.19 -9.43
CA TRP A 14 4.73 5.22 -10.76
C TRP A 14 5.50 3.95 -11.07
N GLU A 15 6.20 3.38 -10.10
CA GLU A 15 6.87 2.08 -10.26
C GLU A 15 5.85 0.98 -10.60
N LEU A 16 4.71 0.94 -9.90
CA LEU A 16 3.64 -0.01 -10.20
C LEU A 16 3.06 0.20 -11.61
N GLU A 17 2.82 1.45 -12.02
CA GLU A 17 2.36 1.75 -13.38
C GLU A 17 3.38 1.32 -14.45
N ASN A 18 4.66 1.59 -14.22
CA ASN A 18 5.74 1.15 -15.10
C ASN A 18 5.78 -0.38 -15.23
N LEU A 19 5.57 -1.11 -14.13
CA LEU A 19 5.50 -2.57 -14.16
C LEU A 19 4.29 -3.07 -14.96
N VAL A 20 3.12 -2.45 -14.75
CA VAL A 20 1.89 -2.75 -15.50
C VAL A 20 2.09 -2.54 -17.00
N ASP A 21 2.78 -1.47 -17.39
CA ASP A 21 3.10 -1.17 -18.79
C ASP A 21 4.11 -2.14 -19.37
N HIS A 22 5.19 -2.41 -18.64
CA HIS A 22 6.24 -3.35 -19.06
C HIS A 22 5.67 -4.75 -19.31
N LEU A 23 4.76 -5.21 -18.44
CA LEU A 23 4.08 -6.50 -18.56
C LEU A 23 2.86 -6.46 -19.51
N LYS A 24 2.54 -5.30 -20.09
CA LYS A 24 1.43 -5.08 -21.04
C LYS A 24 0.08 -5.48 -20.44
N LEU A 25 -0.15 -5.12 -19.17
CA LEU A 25 -1.33 -5.52 -18.40
C LEU A 25 -2.51 -4.55 -18.52
N ARG A 26 -2.34 -3.32 -19.03
CA ARG A 26 -3.44 -2.34 -19.11
C ARG A 26 -4.65 -2.85 -19.89
N SER A 27 -4.42 -3.55 -21.02
CA SER A 27 -5.50 -4.10 -21.86
C SER A 27 -5.96 -5.48 -21.41
N ARG A 28 -5.06 -6.33 -20.91
CA ARG A 28 -5.40 -7.66 -20.36
C ARG A 28 -6.17 -7.57 -19.04
N GLY A 29 -5.91 -6.48 -18.32
CA GLY A 29 -6.35 -6.23 -16.97
C GLY A 29 -5.60 -7.04 -15.92
N PHE A 30 -5.61 -6.55 -14.69
CA PHE A 30 -4.84 -7.11 -13.58
C PHE A 30 -5.55 -6.92 -12.24
N TYR A 31 -5.05 -7.63 -11.24
CA TYR A 31 -5.50 -7.54 -9.85
C TYR A 31 -4.33 -7.10 -8.97
N ILE A 32 -4.60 -6.32 -7.93
CA ILE A 32 -3.59 -5.95 -6.92
C ILE A 32 -3.95 -6.63 -5.60
N LEU A 33 -2.99 -7.33 -5.02
CA LEU A 33 -3.02 -7.79 -3.63
C LEU A 33 -2.01 -6.94 -2.85
N GLY A 34 -2.49 -6.11 -1.94
CA GLY A 34 -1.66 -5.30 -1.06
C GLY A 34 -1.64 -5.88 0.34
N GLN A 35 -0.46 -6.30 0.83
CA GLN A 35 -0.28 -6.81 2.18
C GLN A 35 0.40 -5.76 3.07
N SER A 36 -0.06 -5.61 4.32
CA SER A 36 0.52 -4.63 5.28
C SER A 36 0.55 -3.21 4.69
N TRP A 37 1.69 -2.52 4.68
CA TRP A 37 1.85 -1.22 4.02
C TRP A 37 1.48 -1.27 2.54
N GLY A 38 1.73 -2.39 1.85
CA GLY A 38 1.30 -2.60 0.47
C GLY A 38 -0.22 -2.52 0.30
N GLY A 39 -1.00 -2.76 1.36
CA GLY A 39 -2.45 -2.52 1.37
C GLY A 39 -2.81 -1.03 1.26
N VAL A 40 -2.00 -0.15 1.87
CA VAL A 40 -2.15 1.31 1.75
C VAL A 40 -1.81 1.75 0.33
N LEU A 41 -0.69 1.26 -0.22
CA LEU A 41 -0.30 1.54 -1.60
C LEU A 41 -1.35 1.04 -2.60
N ALA A 42 -1.88 -0.17 -2.41
CA ALA A 42 -2.93 -0.73 -3.25
C ALA A 42 -4.21 0.10 -3.21
N GLY A 43 -4.63 0.56 -2.01
CA GLY A 43 -5.76 1.47 -1.85
C GLY A 43 -5.54 2.80 -2.57
N ALA A 44 -4.40 3.45 -2.34
CA ALA A 44 -4.05 4.72 -2.98
C ALA A 44 -3.99 4.60 -4.52
N SER A 45 -3.40 3.51 -5.02
CA SER A 45 -3.34 3.20 -6.46
C SER A 45 -4.75 2.99 -7.04
N ALA A 46 -5.62 2.27 -6.34
CA ALA A 46 -7.00 2.05 -6.77
C ALA A 46 -7.80 3.35 -6.85
N SER A 47 -7.60 4.27 -5.90
CA SER A 47 -8.25 5.58 -5.91
C SER A 47 -7.88 6.45 -7.11
N ARG A 48 -6.72 6.19 -7.73
CA ARG A 48 -6.30 6.83 -9.00
C ARG A 48 -6.92 6.19 -10.25
N GLN A 49 -7.75 5.16 -10.09
CA GLN A 49 -8.46 4.49 -11.19
C GLN A 49 -7.52 4.00 -12.30
N LEU A 50 -6.45 3.29 -11.92
CA LEU A 50 -5.48 2.75 -12.88
C LEU A 50 -6.17 1.94 -13.99
N VAL A 51 -5.87 2.29 -15.24
CA VAL A 51 -6.43 1.61 -16.41
C VAL A 51 -6.05 0.13 -16.41
N GLY A 52 -7.05 -0.75 -16.51
CA GLY A 52 -6.88 -2.19 -16.48
C GLY A 52 -6.98 -2.82 -15.10
N LEU A 53 -7.06 -2.03 -14.03
CA LEU A 53 -7.26 -2.55 -12.68
C LEU A 53 -8.68 -3.10 -12.53
N LYS A 54 -8.80 -4.41 -12.26
CA LYS A 54 -10.10 -5.09 -12.16
C LYS A 54 -10.56 -5.31 -10.72
N LYS A 55 -9.64 -5.50 -9.78
CA LYS A 55 -9.92 -5.74 -8.36
C LYS A 55 -8.71 -5.43 -7.50
N VAL A 56 -8.98 -4.98 -6.28
CA VAL A 56 -7.99 -4.82 -5.23
C VAL A 56 -8.37 -5.66 -4.02
N MET A 57 -7.37 -6.33 -3.44
CA MET A 57 -7.47 -7.01 -2.16
C MET A 57 -6.51 -6.37 -1.17
N ILE A 58 -7.04 -5.82 -0.08
CA ILE A 58 -6.26 -5.26 1.02
C ILE A 58 -6.15 -6.32 2.11
N ALA A 59 -4.96 -6.90 2.27
CA ALA A 59 -4.67 -7.96 3.24
C ALA A 59 -3.92 -7.36 4.45
N SER A 60 -4.65 -7.10 5.53
CA SER A 60 -4.11 -6.53 6.77
C SER A 60 -3.39 -5.18 6.60
N GLY A 61 -3.83 -4.38 5.63
CA GLY A 61 -3.32 -3.03 5.42
C GLY A 61 -4.07 -1.98 6.25
N PRO A 62 -3.38 -1.08 6.98
CA PRO A 62 -4.04 -0.04 7.76
C PRO A 62 -4.64 1.02 6.84
N ALA A 63 -5.88 1.46 7.10
CA ALA A 63 -6.49 2.56 6.35
C ALA A 63 -5.91 3.94 6.72
N ASP A 64 -5.32 4.06 7.90
CA ASP A 64 -4.75 5.30 8.44
C ASP A 64 -3.47 4.95 9.22
N ILE A 65 -2.32 5.43 8.72
CA ILE A 65 -1.00 5.16 9.31
C ILE A 65 -0.83 5.87 10.67
N PRO A 66 -1.13 7.18 10.82
CA PRO A 66 -1.12 7.83 12.13
C PRO A 66 -1.95 7.10 13.21
N LEU A 67 -3.17 6.66 12.87
CA LEU A 67 -4.04 5.92 13.78
C LEU A 67 -3.46 4.55 14.10
N TYR A 68 -2.96 3.83 13.11
CA TYR A 68 -2.31 2.53 13.29
C TYR A 68 -1.11 2.64 14.24
N VAL A 69 -0.22 3.61 14.02
CA VAL A 69 0.95 3.81 14.89
C VAL A 69 0.51 4.20 16.31
N SER A 70 -0.44 5.12 16.44
CA SER A 70 -0.86 5.63 17.75
C SER A 70 -1.68 4.63 18.58
N LYS A 71 -2.42 3.73 17.96
CA LYS A 71 -3.31 2.78 18.64
C LYS A 71 -2.83 1.34 18.62
N VAL A 72 -2.23 0.87 17.53
CA VAL A 72 -1.82 -0.54 17.41
C VAL A 72 -0.39 -0.69 17.90
N CYS A 73 0.57 0.01 17.27
CA CYS A 73 1.98 -0.12 17.65
C CYS A 73 2.23 0.28 19.11
N LYS A 74 1.65 1.39 19.57
CA LYS A 74 1.79 1.84 20.96
C LYS A 74 1.07 0.95 21.98
N ASN A 75 -0.09 0.37 21.66
CA ASN A 75 -0.78 -0.52 22.59
C ASN A 75 -0.17 -1.93 22.63
N CYS A 76 0.38 -2.43 21.52
CA CYS A 76 1.18 -3.67 21.53
C CYS A 76 2.34 -3.57 22.52
N LEU A 77 3.06 -2.44 22.54
CA LEU A 77 4.13 -2.18 23.52
C LEU A 77 3.63 -2.02 24.96
N ARG A 78 2.34 -1.77 25.18
CA ARG A 78 1.78 -1.53 26.52
C ARG A 78 1.20 -2.79 27.15
N ASN A 79 0.75 -3.75 26.33
CA ASN A 79 0.13 -5.00 26.77
C ASN A 79 1.13 -6.17 26.83
N TYR A 80 2.23 -6.14 26.05
CA TYR A 80 3.23 -7.22 26.07
C TYR A 80 4.15 -7.19 27.31
N TRP A 81 4.24 -6.05 28.02
CA TRP A 81 5.11 -5.86 29.19
C TRP A 81 4.34 -5.84 30.53
N ARG A 82 3.05 -6.21 30.52
CA ARG A 82 2.19 -6.33 31.72
C ARG A 82 1.78 -7.77 32.03
N MET A 83 2.37 -8.75 31.34
CA MET A 83 2.37 -10.18 31.69
C MET A 83 3.76 -10.54 32.21
#